data_AF-A0A971FDK1-F1
#
_entry.id   AF-A0A971FDK1-F1
#
_cell.length_a   1.000
_cell.length_b   1.000
_cell.length_c   1.000
_cell.angle_alpha   90.00
_cell.angle_beta   90.00
_cell.angle_gamma   90.00
#
_symmetry.space_group_name_H-M   'P 1'
#
loop_
_entity.id
_entity.type
_entity.pdbx_description
1 polymer ?
#
loop_
_entity_poly.entity_id
_entity_poly.type
_entity_poly.pdbx_seq_one_letter_code
_entity_poly.pdbx_strand_id
1 'polypeptide(L)'
;MRLIVFLALAACVLLPVGCSQGGAPPSAGPRRTDAPPAAPQAPEAAPGPAVIDIGDVESSIVVAATVPPEGLPAEVTVEEMKTARDRLALCTVTVRPPYPASLTLRMTLEPQRGFAERPVVLRGAVYRDDAPLAPALETVVGAQGPAAPAAPAAARPLTVDVDLMQGLTPVPDTMLVVGKLDAFLMDAGAPEAGLDPATATSASRTVLQSNPVRVNFVREGAAQ
;
A
#
# COMPACT_ATOMS: atom_id res chain seq x y z
N MET A 1 -43.35 10.48 -39.74
CA MET A 1 -44.20 11.69 -39.91
C MET A 1 -45.52 11.46 -39.19
N ARG A 2 -45.99 12.47 -38.45
CA ARG A 2 -47.23 12.54 -37.62
C ARG A 2 -47.06 11.89 -36.23
N LEU A 3 -47.44 12.48 -35.09
CA LEU A 3 -47.97 13.79 -34.68
C LEU A 3 -47.91 13.75 -33.12
N ILE A 4 -47.25 14.68 -32.43
CA ILE A 4 -47.85 15.74 -31.57
C ILE A 4 -48.42 15.27 -30.21
N VAL A 5 -47.73 15.75 -29.14
CA VAL A 5 -48.24 16.33 -27.87
C VAL A 5 -48.91 15.43 -26.84
N PHE A 6 -48.32 15.34 -25.64
CA PHE A 6 -49.01 15.68 -24.39
C PHE A 6 -47.99 16.04 -23.29
N LEU A 7 -48.14 17.25 -22.76
CA LEU A 7 -47.34 17.92 -21.76
C LEU A 7 -48.26 18.10 -20.53
N ALA A 8 -47.90 17.53 -19.37
CA ALA A 8 -48.50 17.83 -18.06
C ALA A 8 -47.60 17.17 -16.97
N LEU A 9 -46.71 17.90 -16.28
CA LEU A 9 -46.98 18.76 -15.12
C LEU A 9 -47.40 17.98 -13.87
N ALA A 10 -46.42 17.61 -13.02
CA ALA A 10 -46.65 17.26 -11.61
C ALA A 10 -45.36 17.46 -10.80
N ALA A 11 -45.13 18.70 -10.38
CA ALA A 11 -44.21 19.04 -9.30
C ALA A 11 -44.92 18.77 -7.96
N CYS A 12 -44.44 17.81 -7.17
CA CYS A 12 -44.87 17.61 -5.78
C CYS A 12 -43.73 17.96 -4.82
N VAL A 13 -43.90 19.14 -4.22
CA VAL A 13 -43.20 19.69 -3.07
C VAL A 13 -43.41 18.78 -1.84
N LEU A 14 -42.33 18.40 -1.16
CA LEU A 14 -42.39 17.85 0.21
C LEU A 14 -41.59 18.77 1.14
N LEU A 15 -42.32 19.55 1.94
CA LEU A 15 -41.84 20.29 3.10
C LEU A 15 -42.20 19.50 4.37
N PRO A 16 -41.29 19.32 5.34
CA PRO A 16 -41.68 18.98 6.70
C PRO A 16 -41.88 20.25 7.54
N VAL A 17 -43.13 20.44 7.97
CA VAL A 17 -43.54 21.31 9.08
C VAL A 17 -43.35 20.52 10.39
N GLY A 18 -42.63 21.10 11.35
CA GLY A 18 -42.51 20.58 12.71
C GLY A 18 -42.41 21.72 13.71
N CYS A 19 -43.55 22.22 14.17
CA CYS A 19 -43.68 23.14 15.29
C CYS A 19 -44.11 22.37 16.55
N SER A 20 -43.43 22.57 17.68
CA SER A 20 -44.13 22.69 18.98
C SER A 20 -43.26 23.45 19.99
N GLN A 21 -43.70 24.67 20.28
CA GLN A 21 -43.36 25.45 21.47
C GLN A 21 -44.11 24.88 22.69
N GLY A 22 -43.44 24.80 23.83
CA GLY A 22 -44.06 24.74 25.16
C GLY A 22 -43.23 25.60 26.10
N GLY A 23 -43.78 26.74 26.53
CA GLY A 23 -43.12 27.68 27.44
C GLY A 23 -43.86 27.81 28.77
N ALA A 24 -43.10 28.14 29.83
CA ALA A 24 -43.39 29.03 30.98
C ALA A 24 -42.63 28.56 32.25
N PRO A 25 -42.40 29.42 33.27
CA PRO A 25 -41.98 30.83 33.31
C PRO A 25 -40.71 31.00 34.21
N PRO A 26 -40.21 32.22 34.54
CA PRO A 26 -38.84 32.43 35.02
C PRO A 26 -38.71 32.22 36.53
N SER A 27 -37.66 31.50 36.96
CA SER A 27 -37.24 31.46 38.36
C SER A 27 -35.90 32.15 38.55
N ALA A 28 -35.87 33.00 39.56
CA ALA A 28 -34.76 33.79 40.05
C ALA A 28 -33.45 32.99 40.12
N GLY A 29 -32.35 33.62 39.72
CA GLY A 29 -31.03 32.99 39.73
C GLY A 29 -30.49 32.70 41.13
N PRO A 30 -29.40 31.92 41.18
CA PRO A 30 -28.33 32.19 42.12
C PRO A 30 -27.02 32.45 41.38
N ARG A 31 -26.38 33.56 41.78
CA ARG A 31 -24.94 33.87 41.78
C ARG A 31 -24.06 33.15 40.73
N ARG A 32 -23.55 33.94 39.77
CA ARG A 32 -22.21 33.70 39.22
C ARG A 32 -21.26 33.59 40.40
N THR A 33 -20.75 32.39 40.61
CA THR A 33 -19.55 32.20 41.42
C THR A 33 -18.43 32.49 40.44
N ASP A 34 -17.77 33.64 40.60
CA ASP A 34 -16.56 33.95 39.84
C ASP A 34 -15.54 32.85 40.13
N ALA A 35 -15.38 31.94 39.19
CA ALA A 35 -14.28 30.99 39.22
C ALA A 35 -12.98 31.81 39.14
N PRO A 36 -12.00 31.57 40.03
CA PRO A 36 -10.72 32.26 39.93
C PRO A 36 -10.09 31.97 38.56
N PRO A 37 -9.38 32.96 37.97
CA PRO A 37 -8.74 32.80 36.67
C PRO A 37 -7.88 31.54 36.68
N ALA A 38 -8.05 30.71 35.65
CA ALA A 38 -7.21 29.54 35.44
C ALA A 38 -5.74 29.97 35.49
N ALA A 39 -4.97 29.33 36.36
CA ALA A 39 -3.53 29.54 36.39
C ALA A 39 -2.95 29.27 34.99
N PRO A 40 -1.92 30.02 34.56
CA PRO A 40 -1.25 29.76 33.29
C PRO A 40 -0.83 28.30 33.25
N GLN A 41 -1.35 27.53 32.29
CA GLN A 41 -0.86 26.18 32.05
C GLN A 41 0.65 26.30 31.80
N ALA A 42 1.44 25.59 32.61
CA ALA A 42 2.87 25.46 32.35
C ALA A 42 3.03 24.95 30.91
N PRO A 43 3.96 25.51 30.12
CA PRO A 43 4.14 25.10 28.74
C PRO A 43 4.37 23.58 28.74
N GLU A 44 3.45 22.88 28.09
CA GLU A 44 3.55 21.45 27.83
C GLU A 44 4.93 21.21 27.21
N ALA A 45 5.75 20.41 27.88
CA ALA A 45 7.11 20.14 27.45
C ALA A 45 7.06 19.67 25.99
N ALA A 46 7.79 20.36 25.11
CA ALA A 46 7.86 19.98 23.71
C ALA A 46 8.18 18.48 23.64
N PRO A 47 7.39 17.69 22.88
CA PRO A 47 7.65 16.25 22.78
C PRO A 47 9.09 16.04 22.37
N GLY A 48 9.80 15.17 23.10
CA GLY A 48 11.16 14.78 22.76
C GLY A 48 11.22 14.19 21.35
N PRO A 49 12.44 14.05 20.78
CA PRO A 49 12.60 13.48 19.45
C PRO A 49 11.88 12.12 19.35
N ALA A 50 11.01 11.98 18.36
CA ALA A 50 10.23 10.76 18.17
C ALA A 50 11.18 9.59 17.86
N VAL A 51 11.17 8.58 18.72
CA VAL A 51 11.95 7.35 18.55
C VAL A 51 11.33 6.53 17.41
N ILE A 52 12.14 6.12 16.43
CA ILE A 52 11.68 5.29 15.32
C ILE A 52 11.18 3.94 15.83
N ASP A 53 9.96 3.57 15.44
CA ASP A 53 9.33 2.30 15.80
C ASP A 53 8.95 1.45 14.57
N ILE A 54 8.30 0.31 14.81
CA ILE A 54 7.91 -0.60 13.73
C ILE A 54 6.75 -0.05 12.89
N GLY A 55 5.89 0.80 13.44
CA GLY A 55 4.82 1.47 12.70
C GLY A 55 5.36 2.51 11.72
N ASP A 56 6.50 3.15 12.03
CA ASP A 56 7.23 3.95 11.05
C ASP A 56 7.67 3.11 9.85
N VAL A 57 8.12 1.87 10.06
CA VAL A 57 8.53 0.96 8.98
C VAL A 57 7.34 0.65 8.06
N GLU A 58 6.19 0.28 8.64
CA GLU A 58 4.97 -0.04 7.89
C GLU A 58 4.43 1.15 7.09
N SER A 59 4.50 2.35 7.66
CA SER A 59 3.94 3.55 7.03
C SER A 59 4.86 4.21 6.02
N SER A 60 6.17 3.98 6.11
CA SER A 60 7.16 4.67 5.29
C SER A 60 7.88 3.80 4.27
N ILE A 61 7.75 2.48 4.31
CA ILE A 61 8.28 1.61 3.26
C ILE A 61 7.13 1.11 2.39
N VAL A 62 7.10 1.55 1.14
CA VAL A 62 6.07 1.11 0.18
C VAL A 62 6.63 -0.02 -0.67
N VAL A 63 5.83 -1.08 -0.85
CA VAL A 63 6.14 -2.18 -1.75
C VAL A 63 5.07 -2.17 -2.84
N ALA A 64 5.50 -2.11 -4.10
CA ALA A 64 4.61 -2.11 -5.26
C ALA A 64 4.95 -3.28 -6.18
N ALA A 65 3.93 -3.93 -6.74
CA ALA A 65 4.07 -4.96 -7.74
C ALA A 65 3.36 -4.48 -9.02
N THR A 66 4.13 -4.33 -10.09
CA THR A 66 3.64 -3.86 -11.40
C THR A 66 4.15 -4.76 -12.51
N VAL A 67 3.44 -4.77 -13.63
CA VAL A 67 3.96 -5.36 -14.87
C VAL A 67 4.54 -4.22 -15.69
N PRO A 68 5.86 -4.17 -15.94
CA PRO A 68 6.47 -3.10 -16.72
C PRO A 68 5.80 -3.02 -18.10
N PRO A 69 5.43 -1.82 -18.58
CA PRO A 69 4.78 -1.68 -19.88
C PRO A 69 5.74 -1.95 -21.03
N GLU A 70 7.06 -1.87 -20.79
CA GLU A 70 8.06 -2.10 -21.81
C GLU A 70 8.11 -3.58 -22.22
N GLY A 71 7.89 -3.86 -23.50
CA GLY A 71 7.99 -5.23 -24.03
C GLY A 71 6.80 -6.12 -23.69
N LEU A 72 5.67 -5.55 -23.27
CA LEU A 72 4.43 -6.31 -23.12
C LEU A 72 3.97 -6.89 -24.48
N PRO A 73 3.71 -8.21 -24.57
CA PRO A 73 3.09 -8.83 -25.74
C PRO A 73 1.69 -8.24 -26.00
N ALA A 74 1.24 -8.26 -27.26
CA ALA A 74 -0.07 -7.74 -27.65
C ALA A 74 -1.24 -8.51 -27.01
N GLU A 75 -0.99 -9.74 -26.58
CA GLU A 75 -1.94 -10.64 -25.95
C GLU A 75 -2.12 -10.34 -24.45
N VAL A 76 -1.29 -9.48 -23.88
CA VAL A 76 -1.31 -9.11 -22.47
C VAL A 76 -1.91 -7.72 -22.31
N THR A 77 -2.96 -7.61 -21.50
CA THR A 77 -3.55 -6.33 -21.09
C THR A 77 -3.35 -6.15 -19.60
N VAL A 78 -2.94 -4.95 -19.18
CA VAL A 78 -2.71 -4.61 -17.78
C VAL A 78 -3.63 -3.46 -17.40
N GLU A 79 -4.40 -3.65 -16.33
CA GLU A 79 -5.30 -2.67 -15.75
C GLU A 79 -4.90 -2.40 -14.30
N GLU A 80 -4.54 -1.17 -13.99
CA GLU A 80 -4.15 -0.76 -12.65
C GLU A 80 -5.26 0.04 -11.97
N MET A 81 -5.68 -0.42 -10.80
CA MET A 81 -6.58 0.30 -9.92
C MET A 81 -5.75 1.02 -8.86
N LYS A 82 -5.92 2.33 -8.75
CA LYS A 82 -5.25 3.17 -7.75
C LYS A 82 -6.23 3.73 -6.72
N THR A 83 -5.73 3.94 -5.51
CA THR A 83 -6.44 4.64 -4.44
C THR A 83 -6.51 6.15 -4.69
N ALA A 84 -7.29 6.87 -3.89
CA ALA A 84 -7.35 8.34 -3.92
C ALA A 84 -6.01 9.05 -3.63
N ARG A 85 -5.03 8.32 -3.06
CA ARG A 85 -3.67 8.81 -2.79
C ARG A 85 -2.65 8.36 -3.84
N ASP A 86 -3.11 7.94 -5.02
CA ASP A 86 -2.30 7.44 -6.14
C ASP A 86 -1.45 6.20 -5.81
N ARG A 87 -1.79 5.46 -4.75
CA ARG A 87 -1.17 4.16 -4.44
C ARG A 87 -1.87 3.05 -5.20
N LEU A 88 -1.11 2.10 -5.76
CA LEU A 88 -1.66 0.91 -6.40
C LEU A 88 -2.44 0.08 -5.38
N ALA A 89 -3.70 -0.21 -5.69
CA ALA A 89 -4.58 -1.05 -4.89
C ALA A 89 -4.69 -2.47 -5.47
N LEU A 90 -4.70 -2.59 -6.80
CA LEU A 90 -4.78 -3.86 -7.52
C LEU A 90 -4.20 -3.68 -8.92
N CYS A 91 -3.43 -4.66 -9.39
CA CYS A 91 -3.07 -4.79 -10.79
C CYS A 91 -3.80 -6.02 -11.35
N THR A 92 -4.57 -5.86 -12.41
CA THR A 92 -5.23 -6.96 -13.11
C THR A 92 -4.56 -7.17 -14.45
N VAL A 93 -4.02 -8.36 -14.66
CA VAL A 93 -3.37 -8.74 -15.91
C VAL A 93 -4.27 -9.75 -16.61
N THR A 94 -4.59 -9.50 -17.86
CA THR A 94 -5.34 -10.44 -18.71
C THR A 94 -4.42 -10.93 -19.81
N VAL A 95 -4.23 -12.25 -19.89
CA VAL A 95 -3.33 -12.90 -20.84
C VAL A 95 -4.17 -13.74 -21.79
N ARG A 96 -4.08 -13.44 -23.09
CA ARG A 96 -4.78 -14.16 -24.14
C ARG A 96 -3.86 -15.18 -24.83
N PRO A 97 -4.41 -16.21 -25.47
CA PRO A 97 -3.64 -17.09 -26.35
C PRO A 97 -3.15 -16.34 -27.59
N PRO A 98 -1.96 -16.67 -28.12
CA PRO A 98 -0.98 -17.61 -27.55
C PRO A 98 -0.33 -17.05 -26.27
N TYR A 99 -0.28 -17.86 -25.21
CA TYR A 99 0.31 -17.43 -23.94
C TYR A 99 1.81 -17.18 -24.09
N PRO A 100 2.35 -16.09 -23.53
CA PRO A 100 3.76 -15.78 -23.63
C PRO A 100 4.59 -16.80 -22.85
N ALA A 101 5.82 -17.04 -23.31
CA ALA A 101 6.76 -17.93 -22.61
C ALA A 101 7.19 -17.38 -21.24
N SER A 102 7.21 -16.05 -21.10
CA SER A 102 7.57 -15.34 -19.87
C SER A 102 6.69 -14.11 -19.69
N LEU A 103 6.35 -13.77 -18.45
CA LEU A 103 5.62 -12.56 -18.10
C LEU A 103 6.29 -11.93 -16.88
N THR A 104 7.00 -10.83 -17.10
CA THR A 104 7.76 -10.15 -16.05
C THR A 104 6.84 -9.36 -15.12
N LEU A 105 6.95 -9.63 -13.82
CA LEU A 105 6.47 -8.76 -12.75
C LEU A 105 7.66 -8.07 -12.10
N ARG A 106 7.58 -6.74 -11.95
CA ARG A 106 8.52 -5.95 -11.18
C ARG A 106 7.96 -5.68 -9.80
N MET A 107 8.67 -6.11 -8.77
CA MET A 107 8.43 -5.68 -7.41
C MET A 107 9.40 -4.54 -7.08
N THR A 108 8.86 -3.36 -6.74
CA THR A 108 9.60 -2.15 -6.37
C THR A 108 9.42 -1.87 -4.90
N LEU A 109 10.51 -1.59 -4.21
CA LEU A 109 10.54 -1.13 -2.83
C LEU A 109 10.82 0.39 -2.83
N GLU A 110 10.11 1.17 -2.04
CA GLU A 110 10.27 2.64 -2.01
C GLU A 110 10.21 3.16 -0.57
N PRO A 111 11.36 3.27 0.12
CA PRO A 111 11.45 3.94 1.41
C PRO A 111 11.20 5.44 1.23
N GLN A 112 10.19 5.95 1.94
CA GLN A 112 9.80 7.36 1.96
C GLN A 112 10.59 8.16 3.02
N ARG A 113 11.31 7.47 3.90
CA ARG A 113 12.23 8.06 4.89
C ARG A 113 13.49 7.21 5.04
N GLY A 114 14.52 7.83 5.59
CA GLY A 114 15.71 7.13 6.07
C GLY A 114 15.54 6.58 7.49
N PHE A 115 16.33 5.55 7.77
CA PHE A 115 16.38 4.77 9.00
C PHE A 115 17.80 4.77 9.60
N ALA A 116 18.38 5.97 9.75
CA ALA A 116 19.78 6.15 10.13
C ALA A 116 20.12 5.57 11.52
N GLU A 117 19.22 5.78 12.48
CA GLU A 117 19.44 5.38 13.87
C GLU A 117 19.15 3.89 14.09
N ARG A 118 18.24 3.34 13.29
CA ARG A 118 17.70 1.98 13.40
C ARG A 118 17.46 1.42 11.99
N PRO A 119 18.48 0.88 11.31
CA PRO A 119 18.32 0.35 9.97
C PRO A 119 17.29 -0.77 9.91
N VAL A 120 16.64 -0.92 8.75
CA VAL A 120 15.62 -1.96 8.50
C VAL A 120 16.21 -3.02 7.58
N VAL A 121 16.16 -4.27 8.00
CA VAL A 121 16.49 -5.41 7.15
C VAL A 121 15.21 -5.96 6.54
N LEU A 122 15.21 -6.15 5.22
CA LEU A 122 14.07 -6.65 4.45
C LEU A 122 14.43 -7.97 3.78
N ARG A 123 13.56 -8.96 3.89
CA ARG A 123 13.70 -10.26 3.22
C ARG A 123 12.35 -10.73 2.70
N GLY A 124 12.31 -11.28 1.51
CA GLY A 124 11.11 -11.96 1.05
C GLY A 124 11.13 -12.28 -0.43
N ALA A 125 9.94 -12.46 -1.00
CA ALA A 125 9.78 -12.91 -2.37
C ALA A 125 8.43 -12.48 -2.92
N VAL A 126 8.30 -12.64 -4.23
CA VAL A 126 6.99 -12.67 -4.89
C VAL A 126 6.40 -14.06 -4.69
N TYR A 127 5.14 -14.13 -4.31
CA TYR A 127 4.39 -15.37 -4.11
C TYR A 127 3.30 -15.49 -5.16
N ARG A 128 3.21 -16.64 -5.82
CA ARG A 128 2.10 -17.05 -6.69
C ARG A 128 1.28 -18.10 -5.94
N ASP A 129 0.03 -17.78 -5.59
CA ASP A 129 -0.86 -18.67 -4.83
C ASP A 129 -0.14 -19.33 -3.63
N ASP A 130 0.57 -18.51 -2.86
CA ASP A 130 1.40 -18.89 -1.70
C ASP A 130 2.69 -19.71 -1.98
N ALA A 131 3.01 -19.99 -3.24
CA ALA A 131 4.32 -20.53 -3.62
C ALA A 131 5.32 -19.40 -3.96
N PRO A 132 6.51 -19.35 -3.34
CA PRO A 132 7.50 -18.32 -3.64
C PRO A 132 8.09 -18.51 -5.05
N LEU A 133 8.28 -17.40 -5.76
CA LEU A 133 8.96 -17.32 -7.03
C LEU A 133 10.39 -16.80 -6.85
N ALA A 134 11.25 -17.11 -7.80
CA ALA A 134 12.63 -16.63 -7.81
C ALA A 134 12.78 -15.40 -8.74
N PRO A 135 13.73 -14.50 -8.45
CA PRO A 135 14.60 -14.48 -7.27
C PRO A 135 13.93 -13.88 -6.02
N ALA A 136 14.48 -14.20 -4.85
CA ALA A 136 14.11 -13.56 -3.59
C ALA A 136 14.74 -12.15 -3.46
N LEU A 137 14.07 -11.26 -2.74
CA LEU A 137 14.54 -9.92 -2.38
C LEU A 137 15.11 -9.93 -0.96
N GLU A 138 16.35 -9.47 -0.79
CA GLU A 138 16.98 -9.32 0.52
C GLU A 138 17.80 -8.02 0.51
N THR A 139 17.51 -7.06 1.39
CA THR A 139 18.17 -5.74 1.37
C THR A 139 18.17 -5.06 2.75
N VAL A 140 18.96 -4.00 2.90
CA VAL A 140 18.99 -3.13 4.09
C VAL A 140 18.59 -1.71 3.70
N VAL A 141 17.71 -1.09 4.49
CA VAL A 141 17.32 0.31 4.36
C VAL A 141 17.87 1.09 5.55
N GLY A 142 18.83 1.97 5.31
CA GLY A 142 19.46 2.80 6.33
C GLY A 142 19.22 4.30 6.14
N ALA A 143 20.25 5.11 6.39
CA ALA A 143 20.11 6.56 6.57
C ALA A 143 19.60 7.35 5.35
N GLN A 144 19.98 6.93 4.13
CA GLN A 144 19.70 7.64 2.89
C GLN A 144 18.58 6.99 2.07
N GLY A 145 17.77 6.14 2.70
CA GLY A 145 16.97 5.17 1.94
C GLY A 145 17.89 4.08 1.35
N PRO A 146 17.46 3.35 0.32
CA PRO A 146 18.27 2.30 -0.29
C PRO A 146 19.48 2.96 -0.97
N ALA A 147 20.65 2.76 -0.39
CA ALA A 147 21.88 3.45 -0.74
C ALA A 147 22.22 3.33 -2.24
N ALA A 148 22.47 4.46 -2.90
CA ALA A 148 23.26 4.53 -4.13
C ALA A 148 24.52 5.39 -3.87
N PRO A 149 25.67 5.10 -4.49
CA PRO A 149 26.30 3.83 -4.79
C PRO A 149 27.70 3.72 -4.11
N ALA A 150 27.99 2.59 -3.44
CA ALA A 150 29.37 2.06 -3.21
C ALA A 150 29.36 0.71 -2.45
N ALA A 151 28.32 -0.12 -2.60
CA ALA A 151 28.27 -1.42 -1.91
C ALA A 151 28.75 -2.56 -2.84
N PRO A 152 29.73 -3.37 -2.43
CA PRO A 152 30.12 -4.56 -3.19
C PRO A 152 29.02 -5.61 -3.10
N ALA A 153 28.47 -6.06 -4.23
CA ALA A 153 27.64 -7.26 -4.52
C ALA A 153 26.49 -7.70 -3.56
N ALA A 154 26.34 -7.13 -2.36
CA ALA A 154 25.40 -7.54 -1.32
C ALA A 154 24.28 -6.51 -1.08
N ALA A 155 24.33 -5.33 -1.71
CA ALA A 155 23.20 -4.40 -1.80
C ALA A 155 22.37 -4.75 -3.04
N ARG A 156 21.43 -5.68 -2.87
CA ARG A 156 20.51 -6.16 -3.91
C ARG A 156 19.51 -5.08 -4.32
N PRO A 157 18.94 -5.18 -5.53
CA PRO A 157 18.25 -4.06 -6.16
C PRO A 157 16.97 -3.68 -5.43
N LEU A 158 16.67 -2.38 -5.48
CA LEU A 158 15.41 -1.77 -5.04
C LEU A 158 14.19 -2.32 -5.78
N THR A 159 14.46 -2.90 -6.95
CA THR A 159 13.50 -3.52 -7.85
C THR A 159 13.92 -4.95 -8.13
N VAL A 160 13.00 -5.90 -8.08
CA VAL A 160 13.26 -7.27 -8.52
C VAL A 160 12.25 -7.67 -9.59
N ASP A 161 12.77 -8.16 -10.71
CA ASP A 161 11.97 -8.67 -11.81
C ASP A 161 11.84 -10.20 -11.66
N VAL A 162 10.61 -10.69 -11.70
CA VAL A 162 10.22 -12.08 -11.46
C VAL A 162 9.38 -12.57 -12.65
N ASP A 163 9.66 -13.75 -13.16
CA ASP A 163 8.85 -14.36 -14.21
C ASP A 163 7.64 -15.10 -13.61
N LEU A 164 6.44 -14.61 -13.91
CA LEU A 164 5.18 -15.20 -13.44
C LEU A 164 4.89 -16.56 -14.09
N MET A 165 5.45 -16.82 -15.28
CA MET A 165 5.27 -18.08 -16.01
C MET A 165 6.23 -19.18 -15.54
N GLN A 166 7.17 -18.86 -14.64
CA GLN A 166 8.17 -19.80 -14.14
C GLN A 166 7.52 -21.07 -13.54
N GLY A 167 7.91 -22.23 -14.08
CA GLY A 167 7.48 -23.54 -13.57
C GLY A 167 5.97 -23.79 -13.67
N LEU A 168 5.28 -23.06 -14.54
CA LEU A 168 3.82 -23.08 -14.66
C LEU A 168 3.42 -24.05 -15.78
N THR A 169 3.01 -25.26 -15.40
CA THR A 169 2.52 -26.29 -16.34
C THR A 169 1.57 -27.24 -15.59
N PRO A 170 0.26 -27.25 -15.88
CA PRO A 170 -0.47 -26.46 -16.89
C PRO A 170 -0.74 -25.00 -16.46
N VAL A 171 -1.18 -24.17 -17.41
CA VAL A 171 -1.59 -22.78 -17.15
C VAL A 171 -2.99 -22.74 -16.49
N PRO A 172 -3.14 -22.11 -15.30
CA PRO A 172 -4.41 -22.01 -14.61
C PRO A 172 -5.32 -20.96 -15.29
N ASP A 173 -6.60 -20.91 -14.92
CA ASP A 173 -7.50 -19.86 -15.41
C ASP A 173 -7.22 -18.52 -14.75
N THR A 174 -6.86 -18.54 -13.46
CA THR A 174 -6.51 -17.36 -12.69
C THR A 174 -5.41 -17.69 -11.70
N MET A 175 -4.56 -16.71 -11.38
CA MET A 175 -3.61 -16.79 -10.27
C MET A 175 -3.52 -15.45 -9.55
N LEU A 176 -3.23 -15.50 -8.25
CA LEU A 176 -2.96 -14.32 -7.43
C LEU A 176 -1.47 -14.24 -7.11
N VAL A 177 -0.91 -13.06 -7.33
CA VAL A 177 0.50 -12.77 -7.08
C VAL A 177 0.64 -11.61 -6.09
N VAL A 178 1.47 -11.77 -5.07
CA VAL A 178 1.76 -10.76 -4.04
C VAL A 178 3.23 -10.82 -3.65
N GLY A 179 3.88 -9.67 -3.54
CA GLY A 179 5.17 -9.55 -2.85
C GLY A 179 4.95 -9.55 -1.33
N LYS A 180 5.67 -10.40 -0.60
CA LYS A 180 5.69 -10.38 0.88
C LYS A 180 7.13 -10.21 1.33
N LEU A 181 7.39 -9.22 2.18
CA LEU A 181 8.69 -8.93 2.76
C LEU A 181 8.58 -8.91 4.29
N ASP A 182 9.34 -9.77 4.96
CA ASP A 182 9.61 -9.64 6.39
C ASP A 182 10.55 -8.44 6.61
N ALA A 183 10.13 -7.52 7.48
CA ALA A 183 10.88 -6.35 7.85
C ALA A 183 11.31 -6.42 9.32
N PHE A 184 12.60 -6.24 9.57
CA PHE A 184 13.20 -6.28 10.90
C PHE A 184 13.83 -4.93 11.19
N LEU A 185 13.30 -4.24 12.19
CA LEU A 185 13.84 -2.97 12.66
C LEU A 185 14.97 -3.25 13.65
N MET A 186 16.20 -2.93 13.28
CA MET A 186 17.36 -3.19 14.14
C MET A 186 17.35 -2.30 15.38
N ASP A 187 18.15 -2.68 16.37
CA ASP A 187 18.34 -1.87 17.57
C ASP A 187 19.05 -0.55 17.26
N ALA A 188 18.86 0.44 18.13
CA ALA A 188 19.47 1.75 17.98
C ALA A 188 21.00 1.65 17.95
N GLY A 189 21.62 2.30 16.96
CA GLY A 189 23.08 2.29 16.78
C GLY A 189 23.65 1.06 16.06
N ALA A 190 22.79 0.15 15.57
CA ALA A 190 23.26 -0.98 14.76
C ALA A 190 23.94 -0.48 13.46
N PRO A 191 25.17 -0.95 13.14
CA PRO A 191 25.90 -0.46 11.97
C PRO A 191 25.33 -1.05 10.68
N GLU A 192 24.83 -0.19 9.78
CA GLU A 192 24.27 -0.58 8.48
C GLU A 192 25.22 -1.45 7.64
N ALA A 193 26.50 -1.04 7.54
CA ALA A 193 27.51 -1.69 6.69
C ALA A 193 27.89 -3.12 7.13
N GLY A 194 27.45 -3.58 8.31
CA GLY A 194 27.74 -4.92 8.84
C GLY A 194 26.52 -5.85 8.90
N LEU A 195 25.34 -5.38 8.49
CA LEU A 195 24.13 -6.18 8.51
C LEU A 195 24.08 -7.09 7.29
N ASP A 196 24.06 -8.41 7.54
CA ASP A 196 23.74 -9.40 6.52
C ASP A 196 22.21 -9.56 6.44
N PRO A 197 21.56 -9.19 5.32
CA PRO A 197 20.13 -9.35 5.15
C PRO A 197 19.64 -10.78 5.35
N ALA A 198 20.44 -11.79 5.01
CA ALA A 198 20.03 -13.18 5.06
C ALA A 198 19.89 -13.68 6.50
N THR A 199 20.72 -13.19 7.42
CA THR A 199 20.81 -13.73 8.79
C THR A 199 20.36 -12.76 9.89
N ALA A 200 20.39 -11.45 9.64
CA ALA A 200 20.02 -10.46 10.65
C ALA A 200 18.56 -10.64 11.11
N THR A 201 18.32 -10.40 12.39
CA THR A 201 16.99 -10.56 13.01
C THR A 201 16.83 -9.58 14.16
N SER A 202 15.59 -9.30 14.53
CA SER A 202 15.22 -8.39 15.62
C SER A 202 13.89 -8.81 16.23
N ALA A 203 13.67 -8.45 17.50
CA ALA A 203 12.38 -8.60 18.16
C ALA A 203 11.31 -7.66 17.58
N SER A 204 11.72 -6.50 17.05
CA SER A 204 10.85 -5.56 16.33
C SER A 204 10.75 -5.97 14.87
N ARG A 205 9.66 -6.65 14.51
CA ARG A 205 9.42 -7.15 13.15
C ARG A 205 7.98 -6.92 12.67
N THR A 206 7.81 -6.80 11.37
CA THR A 206 6.52 -6.75 10.69
C THR A 206 6.61 -7.40 9.30
N VAL A 207 5.49 -7.51 8.58
CA VAL A 207 5.42 -8.00 7.21
C VAL A 207 4.87 -6.89 6.32
N LEU A 208 5.66 -6.49 5.32
CA LEU A 208 5.23 -5.60 4.27
C LEU A 208 4.66 -6.42 3.11
N GLN A 209 3.55 -5.97 2.54
CA GLN A 209 2.91 -6.60 1.40
C GLN A 209 2.77 -5.61 0.25
N SER A 210 2.99 -6.09 -0.97
CA SER A 210 2.67 -5.32 -2.16
C SER A 210 1.16 -5.24 -2.40
N ASN A 211 0.75 -4.39 -3.33
CA ASN A 211 -0.55 -4.55 -3.95
C ASN A 211 -0.67 -5.96 -4.57
N PRO A 212 -1.87 -6.58 -4.53
CA PRO A 212 -2.13 -7.81 -5.25
C PRO A 212 -2.06 -7.59 -6.76
N VAL A 213 -1.61 -8.62 -7.45
CA VAL A 213 -1.64 -8.75 -8.90
C VAL A 213 -2.46 -9.98 -9.26
N ARG A 214 -3.64 -9.76 -9.83
CA ARG A 214 -4.50 -10.84 -10.32
C ARG A 214 -4.20 -11.08 -11.78
N VAL A 215 -3.79 -12.29 -12.14
CA VAL A 215 -3.60 -12.67 -13.54
C VAL A 215 -4.75 -13.58 -13.98
N ASN A 216 -5.42 -13.24 -15.07
CA ASN A 216 -6.48 -14.02 -15.69
C ASN A 216 -5.99 -14.53 -17.05
N PHE A 217 -6.05 -15.83 -17.28
CA PHE A 217 -5.74 -16.44 -18.55
C PHE A 217 -7.03 -16.75 -19.31
N VAL A 218 -7.20 -16.12 -20.48
CA VAL A 218 -8.36 -16.36 -21.34
C VAL A 218 -8.12 -17.66 -22.11
N ARG A 219 -9.11 -18.56 -22.12
CA ARG A 219 -9.04 -19.81 -22.91
C ARG A 219 -9.36 -19.54 -24.38
N GLU A 220 -8.74 -20.28 -25.30
CA GLU A 220 -9.15 -20.26 -26.71
C GLU A 220 -10.63 -20.62 -26.84
N GLY A 221 -11.38 -19.84 -27.62
CA GLY A 221 -12.81 -20.09 -27.87
C GLY A 221 -13.77 -19.58 -26.78
N ALA A 222 -13.28 -18.96 -25.70
CA ALA A 222 -14.11 -18.18 -24.80
C ALA A 222 -14.51 -16.87 -25.49
N ALA A 223 -15.61 -16.90 -26.26
CA ALA A 223 -16.20 -15.72 -26.88
C ALA A 223 -16.57 -14.69 -25.79
N GLN A 224 -16.29 -13.41 -26.07
CA GLN A 224 -16.81 -12.28 -25.29
C GLN A 224 -18.29 -12.06 -25.57
#